data_AF-A0A3P7IFV4-F1
#
_entry.id   AF-A0A3P7IFV4-F1
#
_cell.length_a   1.000
_cell.length_b   1.000
_cell.length_c   1.000
_cell.angle_alpha   90.00
_cell.angle_beta   90.00
_cell.angle_gamma   90.00
#
_symmetry.space_group_name_H-M   'P 1'
#
loop_
_entity.id
_entity.type
_entity.pdbx_description
1 polymer ?
#
loop_
_entity_poly.entity_id
_entity_poly.type
_entity_poly.pdbx_seq_one_letter_code
_entity_poly.pdbx_strand_id
1 'polypeptide(L)'
;MPNVKNVVFCLTDFPFIAKVKKNARRKGRSYTAYGQKWEEIHENNVRIVLASSALPTFMSHDLALSELKFDFNEPYSKVRLLPLLHLAKIALLDQTHLIGSCSHARLLAFKVLLLWQKILREPCTALRDRMDNIAEKIDFSELDHEEEVQYWLERANAHLIYYSYEKCSECIKRALEISGLNMELAGKMGKRTRFQKNDIAQLVLNTVNILSRFLI
;
A
#
# COMPACT_ATOMS: atom_id res chain seq x y z
N MET A 1 15.42 30.35 23.24
CA MET A 1 14.52 29.18 23.05
C MET A 1 13.75 29.38 21.76
N PRO A 2 14.00 28.61 20.68
CA PRO A 2 13.19 28.72 19.48
C PRO A 2 12.02 27.73 19.52
N ASN A 3 10.90 28.29 19.10
CA ASN A 3 9.54 27.76 19.08
C ASN A 3 9.40 26.71 17.97
N VAL A 4 9.20 25.44 18.33
CA VAL A 4 9.03 24.34 17.36
C VAL A 4 7.60 24.41 16.83
N LYS A 5 7.44 24.94 15.62
CA LYS A 5 6.19 24.87 14.87
C LYS A 5 5.91 23.40 14.54
N ASN A 6 4.75 22.91 14.97
CA ASN A 6 4.23 21.59 14.65
C ASN A 6 4.23 21.37 13.13
N VAL A 7 5.12 20.50 12.65
CA VAL A 7 5.05 19.97 11.28
C VAL A 7 4.24 18.70 11.35
N VAL A 8 2.95 18.82 11.09
CA VAL A 8 2.06 17.67 10.89
C VAL A 8 2.37 17.10 9.51
N PHE A 9 3.14 16.01 9.46
CA PHE A 9 3.28 15.22 8.24
C PHE A 9 2.07 14.30 8.13
N CYS A 10 1.07 14.68 7.33
CA CYS A 10 0.02 13.76 6.91
C CYS A 10 0.65 12.71 5.97
N LEU A 11 0.80 11.48 6.46
CA LEU A 11 1.25 10.32 5.68
C LEU A 11 0.09 9.65 4.91
N THR A 12 -1.08 10.29 4.84
CA THR A 12 -2.31 9.71 4.25
C THR A 12 -2.32 9.68 2.73
N ASP A 13 -1.42 10.41 2.05
CA ASP A 13 -1.51 10.58 0.60
C ASP A 13 -0.49 9.70 -0.16
N PHE A 14 -0.49 8.39 0.12
CA PHE A 14 0.02 7.42 -0.84
C PHE A 14 -1.15 7.00 -1.75
N PRO A 15 -1.21 7.45 -3.01
CA PRO A 15 -2.32 7.12 -3.90
C PRO A 15 -2.10 5.70 -4.43
N PHE A 16 -2.56 4.70 -3.68
CA PHE A 16 -2.83 3.39 -4.24
C PHE A 16 -4.31 3.07 -3.97
N ILE A 17 -5.09 3.19 -5.05
CA ILE A 17 -6.51 2.82 -5.19
C ILE A 17 -7.52 3.92 -4.79
N ALA A 18 -8.00 4.68 -5.79
CA ALA A 18 -9.41 5.09 -5.91
C ALA A 18 -9.69 5.82 -7.24
N LYS A 19 -10.19 5.10 -8.25
CA LYS A 19 -11.24 5.66 -9.14
C LYS A 19 -12.03 4.58 -9.87
N VAL A 20 -12.98 3.98 -9.17
CA VAL A 20 -14.13 3.32 -9.81
C VAL A 20 -15.39 4.03 -9.35
N LYS A 21 -15.92 4.92 -10.20
CA LYS A 21 -17.35 5.28 -10.19
C LYS A 21 -17.87 5.31 -11.63
N LYS A 22 -18.83 4.42 -11.87
CA LYS A 22 -19.59 4.24 -13.12
C LYS A 22 -20.33 5.53 -13.49
N ASN A 23 -20.41 5.82 -14.79
CA ASN A 23 -21.70 6.04 -15.43
C ASN A 23 -21.63 5.72 -16.92
N ALA A 24 -22.50 4.80 -17.33
CA ALA A 24 -22.65 4.34 -18.69
C ALA A 24 -23.69 5.20 -19.45
N ARG A 25 -23.49 5.27 -20.77
CA ARG A 25 -24.45 5.65 -21.84
C ARG A 25 -24.66 7.14 -22.11
N ARG A 26 -23.98 7.64 -23.14
CA ARG A 26 -24.62 7.98 -24.44
C ARG A 26 -23.59 8.41 -25.50
N LYS A 27 -23.73 7.76 -26.66
CA LYS A 27 -23.32 8.12 -28.03
C LYS A 27 -21.83 8.03 -28.39
N GLY A 28 -21.60 7.30 -29.48
CA GLY A 28 -20.30 6.89 -29.97
C GLY A 28 -19.38 8.06 -30.33
N ARG A 29 -18.10 7.85 -30.06
CA ARG A 29 -16.99 8.51 -30.72
C ARG A 29 -15.75 7.62 -30.61
N SER A 30 -15.02 7.61 -31.71
CA SER A 30 -13.80 6.86 -32.04
C SER A 30 -12.78 6.77 -30.90
N TYR A 31 -12.14 5.60 -30.78
CA TYR A 31 -10.96 5.34 -29.96
C TYR A 31 -9.73 6.04 -30.57
N THR A 32 -9.65 7.35 -30.44
CA THR A 32 -8.46 8.15 -30.81
C THR A 32 -8.31 9.33 -29.86
N ALA A 33 -8.08 9.07 -28.56
CA ALA A 33 -7.69 10.11 -27.59
C ALA A 33 -6.99 9.59 -26.33
N TYR A 34 -6.67 8.29 -26.24
CA TYR A 34 -5.97 7.71 -25.09
C TYR A 34 -4.44 7.71 -25.25
N GLY A 35 -3.90 8.26 -26.34
CA GLY A 35 -2.47 8.31 -26.63
C GLY A 35 -1.79 9.66 -26.41
N GLN A 36 -2.54 10.76 -26.20
CA GLN A 36 -1.96 12.10 -26.09
C GLN A 36 -2.06 12.74 -24.69
N LYS A 37 -2.76 12.11 -23.74
CA LYS A 37 -2.87 12.63 -22.36
C LYS A 37 -1.93 11.96 -21.34
N TRP A 38 -1.13 10.98 -21.79
CA TRP A 38 -0.11 10.35 -20.94
C TRP A 38 1.25 11.05 -21.00
N GLU A 39 1.49 11.90 -21.99
CA GLU A 39 2.71 12.72 -22.03
C GLU A 39 2.59 14.00 -21.17
N GLU A 40 1.38 14.47 -20.87
CA GLU A 40 1.16 15.70 -20.08
C GLU A 40 1.13 15.51 -18.55
N ILE A 41 1.17 14.27 -18.05
CA ILE A 41 1.24 14.00 -16.58
C ILE A 41 2.70 13.77 -16.12
N HIS A 42 3.67 13.84 -17.03
CA HIS A 42 5.07 13.53 -16.72
C HIS A 42 5.95 14.70 -16.24
N GLU A 43 5.41 15.89 -15.98
CA GLU A 43 6.23 17.03 -15.53
C GLU A 43 5.78 17.76 -14.26
N ASN A 44 4.78 17.25 -13.53
CA ASN A 44 4.65 17.63 -12.12
C ASN A 44 5.55 16.74 -11.28
N ASN A 45 6.86 16.91 -11.54
CA ASN A 45 7.90 16.63 -10.57
C ASN A 45 7.44 17.20 -9.23
N VAL A 46 7.12 16.34 -8.27
CA VAL A 46 7.31 16.68 -6.86
C VAL A 46 8.82 16.83 -6.68
N ARG A 47 9.37 17.95 -7.16
CA ARG A 47 10.62 18.49 -6.67
C ARG A 47 10.29 18.84 -5.23
N ILE A 48 10.60 17.93 -4.32
CA ILE A 48 10.89 18.33 -2.96
C ILE A 48 12.08 19.27 -3.13
N VAL A 49 11.80 20.58 -3.16
CA VAL A 49 12.82 21.62 -3.14
C VAL A 49 13.40 21.57 -1.73
N LEU A 50 14.27 20.59 -1.52
CA LEU A 50 15.23 20.63 -0.45
C LEU A 50 16.12 21.81 -0.83
N ALA A 51 15.95 22.92 -0.10
CA ALA A 51 16.79 24.09 -0.24
C ALA A 51 18.25 23.64 -0.35
N SER A 52 19.06 24.36 -1.13
CA SER A 52 20.48 24.10 -1.45
C SER A 52 21.44 23.87 -0.26
N SER A 53 20.94 23.81 0.97
CA SER A 53 21.63 23.20 2.11
C SER A 53 21.72 21.69 1.90
N ALA A 54 22.90 21.11 2.13
CA ALA A 54 23.08 19.67 2.18
C ALA A 54 21.92 19.01 2.94
N LEU A 55 21.34 17.95 2.35
CA LEU A 55 20.36 17.12 3.04
C LEU A 55 20.90 16.81 4.45
N PRO A 56 20.11 17.03 5.51
CA PRO A 56 20.48 16.59 6.84
C PRO A 56 21.00 15.16 6.79
N THR A 57 22.08 14.87 7.51
CA THR A 57 22.76 13.55 7.47
C THR A 57 21.80 12.38 7.73
N PHE A 58 20.74 12.60 8.52
CA PHE A 58 19.72 11.60 8.78
C PHE A 58 18.87 11.21 7.55
N MET A 59 18.84 12.05 6.51
CA MET A 59 18.17 11.82 5.22
C MET A 59 19.12 11.27 4.14
N SER A 60 20.33 10.87 4.49
CA SER A 60 21.25 10.21 3.55
C SER A 60 20.77 8.79 3.22
N HIS A 61 20.99 8.38 1.97
CA HIS A 61 20.63 7.02 1.51
C HIS A 61 21.46 5.95 2.23
N ASP A 62 22.76 6.20 2.41
CA ASP A 62 23.67 5.27 3.07
C ASP A 62 23.29 5.01 4.53
N LEU A 63 22.91 6.06 5.28
CA LEU A 63 22.41 5.88 6.65
C LEU A 63 21.10 5.11 6.66
N ALA A 64 20.19 5.38 5.72
CA ALA A 64 18.94 4.64 5.64
C ALA A 64 19.18 3.16 5.34
N LEU A 65 20.19 2.82 4.53
CA LEU A 65 20.59 1.43 4.28
C LEU A 65 21.13 0.75 5.53
N SER A 66 21.94 1.43 6.33
CA SER A 66 22.48 0.87 7.58
C SER A 66 21.38 0.68 8.63
N GLU A 67 20.50 1.66 8.78
CA GLU A 67 19.47 1.70 9.84
C GLU A 67 18.25 0.81 9.58
N LEU A 68 18.02 0.44 8.31
CA LEU A 68 16.94 -0.45 7.90
C LEU A 68 17.42 -1.89 7.68
N LYS A 69 18.70 -2.19 7.95
CA LYS A 69 19.24 -3.55 7.91
C LYS A 69 18.78 -4.38 9.10
N PHE A 70 18.59 -5.67 8.89
CA PHE A 70 18.44 -6.66 9.97
C PHE A 70 19.59 -7.65 9.90
N ASP A 71 20.57 -7.56 10.80
CA ASP A 71 21.77 -8.41 10.84
C ASP A 71 22.50 -8.48 9.48
N PHE A 72 22.31 -9.57 8.72
CA PHE A 72 22.85 -9.79 7.37
C PHE A 72 21.82 -9.59 6.25
N ASN A 73 20.56 -9.31 6.60
CA ASN A 73 19.47 -9.05 5.68
C ASN A 73 19.45 -7.56 5.30
N GLU A 74 19.99 -7.29 4.12
CA GLU A 74 20.14 -5.93 3.60
C GLU A 74 18.89 -5.44 2.85
N PRO A 75 18.52 -4.16 3.03
CA PRO A 75 17.52 -3.53 2.20
C PRO A 75 17.92 -3.50 0.73
N TYR A 76 16.93 -3.51 -0.16
CA TYR A 76 17.15 -3.33 -1.58
C TYR A 76 17.70 -1.93 -1.89
N SER A 77 18.94 -1.87 -2.37
CA SER A 77 19.67 -0.60 -2.54
C SER A 77 19.08 0.36 -3.58
N LYS A 78 18.24 -0.14 -4.51
CA LYS A 78 17.65 0.70 -5.57
C LYS A 78 16.32 1.36 -5.18
N VAL A 79 15.91 1.26 -3.91
CA VAL A 79 14.70 1.94 -3.41
C VAL A 79 14.96 3.46 -3.37
N ARG A 80 14.16 4.23 -4.11
CA ARG A 80 14.32 5.68 -4.28
C ARG A 80 14.04 6.49 -3.01
N LEU A 81 13.09 6.04 -2.20
CA LEU A 81 12.56 6.79 -1.05
C LEU A 81 12.96 6.16 0.31
N LEU A 82 14.12 5.50 0.35
CA LEU A 82 14.61 4.84 1.55
C LEU A 82 14.79 5.80 2.74
N PRO A 83 15.31 7.05 2.56
CA PRO A 83 15.40 8.02 3.66
C PRO A 83 14.04 8.43 4.25
N LEU A 84 12.98 8.48 3.44
CA LEU A 84 11.64 8.80 3.93
C LEU A 84 11.06 7.67 4.78
N LEU A 85 11.31 6.42 4.39
CA LEU A 85 10.94 5.26 5.20
C LEU A 85 11.71 5.24 6.53
N HIS A 86 12.99 5.58 6.50
CA HIS A 86 13.80 5.71 7.71
C HIS A 86 13.27 6.81 8.65
N LEU A 87 12.92 7.99 8.10
CA LEU A 87 12.26 9.04 8.88
C LEU A 87 10.92 8.58 9.45
N ALA A 88 10.11 7.85 8.69
CA ALA A 88 8.83 7.33 9.16
C ALA A 88 9.01 6.31 10.31
N LYS A 89 10.04 5.45 10.24
CA LYS A 89 10.45 4.58 11.34
C LYS A 89 10.78 5.41 12.60
N ILE A 90 11.65 6.41 12.49
CA ILE A 90 12.03 7.24 13.65
C ILE A 90 10.82 7.99 14.23
N ALA A 91 10.01 8.61 13.38
CA ALA A 91 8.91 9.44 13.81
C ALA A 91 7.77 8.63 14.45
N LEU A 92 7.51 7.42 13.96
CA LEU A 92 6.34 6.64 14.35
C LEU A 92 6.68 5.39 15.16
N LEU A 93 7.67 4.60 14.73
CA LEU A 93 8.00 3.32 15.39
C LEU A 93 8.86 3.49 16.63
N ASP A 94 9.81 4.42 16.61
CA ASP A 94 10.70 4.66 17.76
C ASP A 94 9.99 5.51 18.84
N GLN A 95 8.91 6.21 18.49
CA GLN A 95 8.05 6.97 19.41
C GLN A 95 6.85 6.14 19.87
N THR A 96 7.08 5.22 20.80
CA THR A 96 6.06 4.25 21.30
C THR A 96 4.77 4.89 21.81
N HIS A 97 4.84 6.10 22.36
CA HIS A 97 3.67 6.83 22.86
C HIS A 97 2.69 7.22 21.75
N LEU A 98 3.15 7.53 20.54
CA LEU A 98 2.29 7.93 19.42
C LEU A 98 1.48 6.76 18.87
N ILE A 99 2.08 5.58 18.81
CA ILE A 99 1.39 4.32 18.42
C ILE A 99 0.30 3.97 19.45
N GLY A 100 0.51 4.33 20.71
CA GLY A 100 -0.46 4.12 21.78
C GLY A 100 -1.71 5.00 21.67
N SER A 101 -1.63 6.14 20.99
CA SER A 101 -2.66 7.19 21.03
C SER A 101 -3.98 6.83 20.35
N CYS A 102 -3.96 6.21 19.16
CA CYS A 102 -5.16 5.88 18.39
C CYS A 102 -4.91 4.78 17.35
N SER A 103 -5.97 4.20 16.81
CA SER A 103 -5.90 3.11 15.83
C SER A 103 -5.34 3.55 14.48
N HIS A 104 -5.57 4.80 14.06
CA HIS A 104 -4.97 5.38 12.85
C HIS A 104 -3.43 5.38 12.92
N ALA A 105 -2.86 5.76 14.07
CA ALA A 105 -1.42 5.71 14.26
C ALA A 105 -0.89 4.27 14.20
N ARG A 106 -1.64 3.30 14.74
CA ARG A 106 -1.33 1.86 14.65
C ARG A 106 -1.37 1.37 13.21
N LEU A 107 -2.35 1.79 12.41
CA LEU A 107 -2.40 1.47 10.97
C LEU A 107 -1.19 2.00 10.21
N LEU A 108 -0.81 3.26 10.44
CA LEU A 108 0.38 3.83 9.82
C LEU A 108 1.65 3.09 10.25
N ALA A 109 1.75 2.72 11.52
CA ALA A 109 2.87 1.95 12.05
C ALA A 109 2.95 0.56 11.39
N PHE A 110 1.80 -0.10 11.22
CA PHE A 110 1.69 -1.36 10.49
C PHE A 110 2.18 -1.22 9.04
N LYS A 111 1.75 -0.16 8.33
CA LYS A 111 2.18 0.13 6.95
C LYS A 111 3.70 0.33 6.86
N VAL A 112 4.29 1.08 7.79
CA VAL A 112 5.74 1.30 7.83
C VAL A 112 6.49 -0.02 8.04
N LEU A 113 6.03 -0.87 8.97
CA LEU A 113 6.64 -2.19 9.19
C LEU A 113 6.49 -3.12 7.98
N LEU A 114 5.34 -3.11 7.31
CA LEU A 114 5.13 -3.91 6.10
C LEU A 114 6.02 -3.45 4.95
N LEU A 115 6.17 -2.13 4.77
CA LEU A 115 7.09 -1.58 3.77
C LEU A 115 8.54 -1.92 4.10
N TRP A 116 8.92 -1.83 5.37
CA TRP A 116 10.24 -2.24 5.83
C TRP A 116 10.49 -3.72 5.55
N GLN A 117 9.52 -4.59 5.80
CA GLN A 117 9.66 -6.00 5.45
C GLN A 117 9.81 -6.22 3.92
N LYS A 118 9.09 -5.45 3.09
CA LYS A 118 9.13 -5.61 1.62
C LYS A 118 10.46 -5.19 0.98
N ILE A 119 11.23 -4.31 1.62
CA ILE A 119 12.54 -3.90 1.10
C ILE A 119 13.64 -4.88 1.48
N LEU A 120 13.42 -5.74 2.48
CA LEU A 120 14.35 -6.78 2.89
C LEU A 120 14.30 -7.96 1.92
N ARG A 121 15.42 -8.68 1.78
CA ARG A 121 15.50 -9.86 0.90
C ARG A 121 14.77 -11.05 1.49
N GLU A 122 14.88 -11.22 2.79
CA GLU A 122 14.31 -12.36 3.51
C GLU A 122 13.24 -11.91 4.53
N PRO A 123 12.20 -12.73 4.78
CA PRO A 123 11.22 -12.51 5.84
C PRO A 123 11.88 -12.42 7.22
N CYS A 124 11.68 -11.31 7.94
CA CYS A 124 12.22 -11.10 9.29
C CYS A 124 11.14 -11.37 10.34
N THR A 125 11.33 -12.39 11.18
CA THR A 125 10.37 -12.76 12.23
C THR A 125 10.17 -11.65 13.27
N ALA A 126 11.21 -10.87 13.59
CA ALA A 126 11.08 -9.74 14.51
C ALA A 126 10.11 -8.66 13.99
N LEU A 127 10.09 -8.41 12.67
CA LEU A 127 9.12 -7.50 12.06
C LEU A 127 7.71 -8.09 12.07
N ARG A 128 7.58 -9.40 11.82
CA ARG A 128 6.30 -10.11 11.94
C ARG A 128 5.70 -9.94 13.33
N ASP A 129 6.48 -10.23 14.36
CA ASP A 129 6.00 -10.22 15.75
C ASP A 129 5.61 -8.79 16.16
N ARG A 130 6.36 -7.76 15.70
CA ARG A 130 5.96 -6.35 15.87
C ARG A 130 4.64 -6.02 15.17
N MET A 131 4.46 -6.49 13.93
CA MET A 131 3.21 -6.29 13.19
C MET A 131 2.03 -6.97 13.89
N ASP A 132 2.22 -8.18 14.42
CA ASP A 132 1.20 -8.92 15.18
C ASP A 132 0.80 -8.18 16.47
N ASN A 133 1.79 -7.69 17.23
CA ASN A 133 1.56 -6.90 18.44
C ASN A 133 0.79 -5.59 18.19
N ILE A 134 0.97 -4.96 17.02
CA ILE A 134 0.22 -3.76 16.63
C ILE A 134 -1.18 -4.14 16.18
N ALA A 135 -1.30 -5.21 15.39
CA ALA A 135 -2.58 -5.71 14.88
C ALA A 135 -3.58 -6.02 16.00
N GLU A 136 -3.12 -6.63 17.10
CA GLU A 136 -3.94 -6.93 18.28
C GLU A 136 -4.54 -5.69 18.96
N LYS A 137 -3.93 -4.51 18.75
CA LYS A 137 -4.30 -3.26 19.43
C LYS A 137 -5.13 -2.34 18.54
N ILE A 138 -5.45 -2.73 17.30
CA ILE A 138 -6.27 -1.90 16.41
C ILE A 138 -7.73 -2.02 16.86
N ASP A 139 -8.34 -0.88 17.17
CA ASP A 139 -9.77 -0.78 17.42
C ASP A 139 -10.47 -0.36 16.12
N PHE A 140 -11.22 -1.30 15.52
CA PHE A 140 -11.95 -1.05 14.29
C PHE A 140 -13.11 -0.06 14.45
N SER A 141 -13.56 0.21 15.67
CA SER A 141 -14.61 1.22 15.90
C SER A 141 -14.16 2.65 15.64
N GLU A 142 -12.84 2.89 15.64
CA GLU A 142 -12.24 4.18 15.33
C GLU A 142 -11.98 4.37 13.83
N LEU A 143 -12.16 3.34 13.01
CA LEU A 143 -11.80 3.34 11.58
C LEU A 143 -13.03 3.46 10.70
N ASP A 144 -12.85 4.06 9.52
CA ASP A 144 -13.88 3.98 8.48
C ASP A 144 -13.82 2.63 7.72
N HIS A 145 -14.87 2.37 6.92
CA HIS A 145 -14.96 1.12 6.16
C HIS A 145 -13.84 0.96 5.12
N GLU A 146 -13.33 2.04 4.52
CA GLU A 146 -12.27 1.96 3.52
C GLU A 146 -10.93 1.63 4.18
N GLU A 147 -10.65 2.24 5.34
CA GLU A 147 -9.48 1.98 6.17
C GLU A 147 -9.47 0.55 6.72
N GLU A 148 -10.63 0.05 7.17
CA GLU A 148 -10.75 -1.33 7.63
C GLU A 148 -10.46 -2.32 6.49
N VAL A 149 -11.03 -2.10 5.29
CA VAL A 149 -10.74 -2.92 4.10
C VAL A 149 -9.26 -2.86 3.74
N GLN A 150 -8.67 -1.67 3.73
CA GLN A 150 -7.25 -1.48 3.44
C GLN A 150 -6.37 -2.24 4.43
N TYR A 151 -6.68 -2.15 5.73
CA TYR A 151 -5.99 -2.89 6.77
C TYR A 151 -6.02 -4.40 6.51
N TRP A 152 -7.19 -4.97 6.24
CA TRP A 152 -7.29 -6.43 6.00
C TRP A 152 -6.50 -6.88 4.78
N LEU A 153 -6.44 -6.07 3.72
CA LEU A 153 -5.61 -6.35 2.54
C LEU A 153 -4.10 -6.24 2.84
N GLU A 154 -3.69 -5.25 3.63
CA GLU A 154 -2.31 -5.11 4.07
C GLU A 154 -1.90 -6.25 5.00
N ARG A 155 -2.80 -6.70 5.89
CA ARG A 155 -2.61 -7.85 6.77
C ARG A 155 -2.50 -9.16 5.98
N ALA A 156 -3.31 -9.33 4.94
CA ALA A 156 -3.18 -10.46 4.00
C ALA A 156 -1.80 -10.46 3.32
N ASN A 157 -1.33 -9.30 2.88
CA ASN A 157 -0.01 -9.14 2.26
C ASN A 157 1.12 -9.51 3.24
N ALA A 158 1.01 -9.09 4.51
CA ALA A 158 1.95 -9.49 5.55
C ALA A 158 1.97 -11.02 5.70
N HIS A 159 0.81 -11.67 5.85
CA HIS A 159 0.73 -13.13 5.94
C HIS A 159 1.30 -13.86 4.72
N LEU A 160 1.11 -13.31 3.52
CA LEU A 160 1.68 -13.86 2.29
C LEU A 160 3.22 -13.84 2.29
N ILE A 161 3.83 -12.76 2.78
CA ILE A 161 5.31 -12.66 2.89
C ILE A 161 5.86 -13.74 3.81
N TYR A 162 5.13 -14.11 4.87
CA TYR A 162 5.52 -15.18 5.82
C TYR A 162 4.90 -16.54 5.50
N TYR A 163 4.46 -16.77 4.25
CA TYR A 163 3.93 -18.05 3.79
C TYR A 163 2.75 -18.60 4.61
N SER A 164 1.99 -17.73 5.27
CA SER A 164 0.82 -18.07 6.08
C SER A 164 -0.44 -17.99 5.23
N TYR A 165 -0.63 -18.95 4.33
CA TYR A 165 -1.64 -18.88 3.27
C TYR A 165 -3.08 -18.93 3.81
N GLU A 166 -3.34 -19.69 4.87
CA GLU A 166 -4.66 -19.82 5.48
C GLU A 166 -5.10 -18.47 6.08
N LYS A 167 -4.23 -17.85 6.89
CA LYS A 167 -4.47 -16.52 7.49
C LYS A 167 -4.60 -15.44 6.42
N CYS A 168 -3.81 -15.52 5.35
CA CYS A 168 -3.93 -14.63 4.20
C CYS A 168 -5.32 -14.75 3.55
N SER A 169 -5.80 -15.97 3.33
CA SER A 169 -7.14 -16.22 2.77
C SER A 169 -8.25 -15.66 3.66
N GLU A 170 -8.15 -15.84 4.98
CA GLU A 170 -9.10 -15.28 5.96
C GLU A 170 -9.15 -13.75 5.91
N CYS A 171 -8.00 -13.09 5.87
CA CYS A 171 -7.92 -11.63 5.76
C CYS A 171 -8.55 -11.12 4.45
N ILE A 172 -8.30 -11.81 3.32
CA ILE A 172 -8.90 -11.46 2.03
C ILE A 172 -10.43 -11.63 2.09
N LYS A 173 -10.93 -12.74 2.66
CA LYS A 173 -12.38 -12.95 2.85
C LYS A 173 -12.99 -11.82 3.67
N ARG A 174 -12.33 -11.39 4.74
CA ARG A 174 -12.82 -10.30 5.57
C ARG A 174 -12.89 -8.97 4.82
N ALA A 175 -11.85 -8.63 4.05
CA ALA A 175 -11.86 -7.45 3.19
C ALA A 175 -12.99 -7.49 2.15
N LEU A 176 -13.28 -8.66 1.59
CA LEU A 176 -14.39 -8.85 0.63
C LEU A 176 -15.76 -8.66 1.26
N GLU A 177 -15.97 -9.21 2.46
CA GLU A 177 -17.21 -9.05 3.22
C GLU A 177 -17.51 -7.58 3.49
N ILE A 178 -16.53 -6.83 4.01
CA ILE A 178 -16.69 -5.41 4.35
C ILE A 178 -16.91 -4.57 3.09
N SER A 179 -16.19 -4.85 2.01
CA SER A 179 -16.34 -4.12 0.74
C SER A 179 -17.58 -4.52 -0.09
N GLY A 180 -18.31 -5.57 0.31
CA GLY A 180 -19.46 -6.09 -0.45
C GLY A 180 -19.07 -6.66 -1.83
N LEU A 181 -17.84 -7.12 -1.98
CA LEU A 181 -17.31 -7.69 -3.22
C LEU A 181 -17.32 -9.22 -3.14
N ASN A 182 -17.78 -9.88 -4.20
CA ASN A 182 -17.56 -11.30 -4.40
C ASN A 182 -16.45 -11.52 -5.43
N MET A 183 -15.53 -12.44 -5.14
CA MET A 183 -14.46 -12.83 -6.06
C MET A 183 -14.63 -14.28 -6.47
N GLU A 184 -14.63 -14.52 -7.77
CA GLU A 184 -14.74 -15.85 -8.35
C GLU A 184 -13.61 -16.06 -9.36
N LEU A 185 -12.91 -17.18 -9.24
CA LEU A 185 -11.88 -17.58 -10.19
C LEU A 185 -12.57 -18.24 -11.39
N ALA A 186 -12.42 -17.66 -12.58
CA ALA A 186 -13.09 -18.13 -13.79
C ALA A 186 -12.10 -18.41 -14.92
N GLY A 187 -12.37 -19.44 -15.72
CA GLY A 187 -11.68 -19.67 -16.98
C GLY A 187 -12.28 -18.79 -18.08
N LYS A 188 -11.45 -18.03 -18.80
CA LYS A 188 -11.88 -17.23 -19.95
C LYS A 188 -10.89 -17.36 -21.11
N MET A 189 -11.40 -17.46 -22.33
CA MET A 189 -10.58 -17.40 -23.54
C MET A 189 -10.13 -15.97 -23.80
N GLY A 190 -8.85 -15.77 -24.08
CA GLY A 190 -8.33 -14.46 -24.48
C GLY A 190 -6.86 -14.45 -24.86
N LYS A 191 -6.39 -13.29 -25.29
CA LYS A 191 -4.99 -13.02 -25.66
C LYS A 191 -4.22 -12.46 -24.46
N ARG A 192 -2.99 -12.91 -24.24
CA ARG A 192 -2.11 -12.32 -23.21
C ARG A 192 -1.33 -11.12 -23.72
N THR A 193 -1.04 -11.10 -25.02
CA THR A 193 -0.27 -10.03 -25.66
C THR A 193 -0.94 -9.60 -26.96
N ARG A 194 -0.65 -8.35 -27.38
CA ARG A 194 -1.17 -7.77 -28.63
C ARG A 194 -0.81 -8.61 -29.88
N PHE A 195 0.33 -9.30 -29.84
CA PHE A 195 0.87 -10.07 -30.97
C PHE A 195 0.37 -11.52 -31.02
N GLN A 196 -0.40 -11.96 -30.02
CA GLN A 196 -0.94 -13.31 -30.00
C GLN A 196 -2.06 -13.45 -31.05
N LYS A 197 -1.94 -14.43 -31.95
CA LYS A 197 -2.93 -14.63 -33.03
C LYS A 197 -4.21 -15.32 -32.51
N ASN A 198 -4.05 -16.36 -31.70
CA ASN A 198 -5.15 -17.20 -31.21
C ASN A 198 -5.42 -16.96 -29.73
N ASP A 199 -6.68 -17.08 -29.33
CA ASP A 199 -7.06 -17.02 -27.93
C ASP A 199 -6.67 -18.32 -27.23
N ILE A 200 -6.19 -18.20 -25.99
CA ILE A 200 -5.87 -19.33 -25.12
C ILE A 200 -6.72 -19.24 -23.85
N ALA A 201 -6.94 -20.37 -23.18
CA ALA A 201 -7.58 -20.38 -21.88
C ALA A 201 -6.72 -19.62 -20.87
N GLN A 202 -7.34 -18.69 -20.16
CA GLN A 202 -6.73 -17.88 -19.10
C GLN A 202 -7.57 -17.99 -17.84
N LEU A 203 -6.88 -18.01 -16.71
CA LEU A 203 -7.50 -17.90 -15.41
C LEU A 203 -7.67 -16.41 -15.10
N VAL A 204 -8.92 -15.97 -14.93
CA VAL A 204 -9.25 -14.58 -14.63
C VAL A 204 -9.98 -14.49 -13.31
N LEU A 205 -9.77 -13.39 -12.59
CA LEU A 205 -10.52 -13.06 -11.40
C LEU A 205 -11.76 -12.27 -11.81
N ASN A 206 -12.94 -12.82 -11.56
CA ASN A 206 -14.21 -12.15 -11.77
C ASN A 206 -14.65 -11.50 -10.46
N THR A 207 -14.94 -10.21 -10.49
CA THR A 207 -15.38 -9.45 -9.32
C THR A 207 -16.81 -8.98 -9.52
N VAL A 208 -17.72 -9.44 -8.67
CA VAL A 208 -19.13 -9.03 -8.70
C VAL A 208 -19.43 -8.21 -7.45
N ASN A 209 -19.97 -7.00 -7.63
CA ASN A 209 -20.42 -6.20 -6.50
C ASN A 209 -21.80 -6.70 -6.03
N ILE A 210 -21.87 -7.22 -4.81
CA ILE A 210 -23.08 -7.85 -4.26
C ILE A 210 -24.17 -6.81 -3.99
N LEU A 211 -23.79 -5.59 -3.58
CA LEU A 211 -24.72 -4.49 -3.31
C LEU A 211 -25.46 -4.03 -4.59
N SER A 212 -24.87 -4.26 -5.77
CA SER A 212 -25.52 -3.94 -7.05
C SER A 212 -26.59 -4.94 -7.50
N ARG A 213 -26.73 -6.09 -6.81
CA ARG A 213 -27.77 -7.10 -7.13
C ARG A 213 -29.13 -6.84 -6.46
N PHE A 214 -29.20 -5.96 -5.47
CA PHE A 214 -30.43 -5.65 -4.72
C PHE A 214 -31.10 -4.33 -5.12
N LEU A 215 -30.66 -3.69 -6.21
CA LEU A 215 -31.22 -2.43 -6.74
C LEU A 215 -32.02 -2.62 -8.04
N ILE A 216 -32.67 -3.77 -8.23
CA ILE A 216 -33.62 -4.03 -9.33
C ILE A 216 -35.01 -4.26 -8.75
#